data_AF-A0AAW3GJJ5-F1
#
_entry.id   AF-A0AAW3GJJ5-F1
#
_cell.length_a   1.000
_cell.length_b   1.000
_cell.length_c   1.000
_cell.angle_alpha   90.00
_cell.angle_beta   90.00
_cell.angle_gamma   90.00
#
_symmetry.space_group_name_H-M   'P 1'
#
loop_
_entity.id
_entity.type
_entity.pdbx_description
1 polymer ?
#
loop_
_entity_poly.entity_id
_entity_poly.type
_entity_poly.pdbx_seq_one_letter_code
_entity_poly.pdbx_strand_id
1 'polypeptide(L)' 'MRCRLCEHTYWKSLGLRYLPVDNYLVFYLPDEEQKLVKIYRIIYGKRNIENQLKENINFE' A
#
# COMPACT_ATOMS: atom_id res chain seq x y z
N MET A 1 -3.91 -2.03 16.37
CA MET A 1 -4.13 -1.35 15.07
C MET A 1 -4.26 -2.44 14.01
N ARG A 2 -5.41 -2.60 13.35
CA ARG A 2 -5.62 -3.65 12.33
C ARG A 2 -5.14 -3.13 10.98
N CYS A 3 -4.06 -3.70 10.46
CA CYS A 3 -3.56 -3.38 9.12
C CYS A 3 -4.39 -4.15 8.09
N ARG A 4 -5.05 -3.46 7.17
CA ARG A 4 -5.87 -4.12 6.13
C ARG A 4 -4.97 -4.50 4.96
N LEU A 5 -5.10 -5.74 4.49
CA LEU A 5 -4.50 -6.20 3.25
C LEU A 5 -5.20 -5.55 2.07
N CYS A 6 -4.45 -5.19 1.04
CA CYS A 6 -5.05 -4.76 -0.22
C CYS A 6 -5.86 -5.93 -0.81
N GLU A 7 -7.09 -5.67 -1.26
CA GLU A 7 -7.99 -6.71 -1.78
C GLU A 7 -7.67 -7.12 -3.22
N HIS A 8 -6.92 -6.28 -3.94
CA HIS A 8 -6.52 -6.55 -5.31
C HIS A 8 -5.49 -7.69 -5.37
N THR A 9 -5.76 -8.70 -6.19
CA THR A 9 -5.07 -10.00 -6.18
C THR A 9 -3.54 -9.91 -6.26
N TYR A 10 -3.01 -9.03 -7.13
CA TYR A 10 -1.56 -8.81 -7.27
C TYR A 10 -0.93 -8.16 -6.03
N TRP A 11 -1.63 -7.18 -5.44
CA TRP A 11 -1.14 -6.47 -4.25
C TRP A 11 -1.22 -7.35 -3.01
N LYS A 12 -2.25 -8.19 -2.95
CA LYS A 12 -2.43 -9.19 -1.90
C LYS A 12 -1.33 -10.24 -1.92
N SER A 13 -0.92 -10.74 -3.09
CA SER A 13 0.18 -11.70 -3.19
C SER A 13 1.53 -11.12 -2.79
N LEU A 14 1.73 -9.81 -2.97
CA LEU A 14 2.92 -9.09 -2.51
C LEU A 14 2.89 -8.75 -1.01
N GLY A 15 1.80 -9.06 -0.30
CA GLY A 15 1.65 -8.72 1.11
C GLY A 15 1.43 -7.24 1.38
N LEU A 16 1.05 -6.45 0.36
CA LEU A 16 0.88 -5.00 0.46
C LEU A 16 -0.21 -4.64 1.47
N ARG A 17 0.16 -3.84 2.45
CA ARG A 17 -0.75 -3.32 3.48
C ARG A 17 -1.02 -1.85 3.20
N TYR A 18 -2.17 -1.37 3.66
CA TYR A 18 -2.45 0.06 3.63
C TYR A 18 -2.92 0.58 4.99
N LEU A 19 -2.61 1.86 5.22
CA LEU A 19 -3.03 2.60 6.39
C LEU A 19 -3.79 3.87 5.96
N PRO A 20 -5.06 4.03 6.36
CA PRO A 20 -5.77 5.29 6.16
C PRO A 20 -5.24 6.37 7.14
N VAL A 21 -4.93 7.55 6.59
CA VAL A 21 -4.50 8.75 7.31
C VAL A 21 -5.29 9.93 6.75
N ASP A 22 -6.28 10.42 7.50
CA ASP A 22 -7.25 11.42 7.05
C ASP A 22 -7.87 11.07 5.69
N ASN A 23 -7.57 11.86 4.66
CA ASN A 23 -8.05 11.67 3.30
C ASN A 23 -7.04 10.91 2.41
N TYR A 24 -6.00 10.31 2.99
CA TYR A 24 -4.95 9.59 2.27
C TYR A 24 -4.88 8.12 2.68
N LEU A 25 -4.35 7.30 1.77
CA LEU A 25 -4.04 5.90 1.96
C LEU A 25 -2.54 5.71 1.75
N VAL A 26 -1.85 5.24 2.79
CA VAL A 26 -0.42 4.95 2.76
C VAL A 26 -0.24 3.46 2.54
N PHE A 27 0.39 3.08 1.43
CA PHE A 27 0.70 1.69 1.08
C PHE A 27 2.13 1.34 1.48
N TYR A 28 2.30 0.23 2.19
CA TYR A 28 3.58 -0.16 2.76
C TYR A 28 3.78 -1.69 2.83
N LEU A 29 5.04 -2.10 2.88
CA LEU A 29 5.45 -3.47 3.24
C LEU A 29 6.36 -3.44 4.47
N PRO A 30 6.06 -4.25 5.50
CA PRO A 30 7.01 -4.50 6.57
C PRO A 30 8.09 -5.49 6.10
N ASP A 31 9.33 -5.17 6.39
CA ASP A 31 10.48 -6.07 6.33
C ASP A 31 10.76 -6.54 7.76
N GLU A 32 10.34 -7.77 8.08
CA GLU A 32 10.44 -8.31 9.44
C GLU A 32 11.88 -8.65 9.84
N GLU A 33 12.72 -9.01 8.87
CA GLU A 33 14.14 -9.32 9.12
C GLU A 33 14.92 -8.06 9.49
N GLN A 34 14.74 -6.99 8.71
CA GLN A 34 15.41 -5.72 8.94
C GLN A 34 14.70 -4.84 9.97
N LYS A 35 13.49 -5.22 10.41
CA LYS A 35 12.59 -4.42 11.27
C LYS A 35 12.29 -3.04 10.67
N LEU A 36 12.13 -2.98 9.34
CA LEU A 36 11.87 -1.75 8.59
C LEU A 36 10.46 -1.76 8.00
N VAL A 37 9.94 -0.57 7.72
CA VAL A 37 8.68 -0.42 6.97
C VAL A 37 8.97 0.42 5.73
N LYS A 38 8.83 -0.20 4.56
CA LYS A 38 9.01 0.47 3.27
C LYS A 38 7.67 1.05 2.83
N ILE A 39 7.61 2.37 2.65
CA ILE A 39 6.44 3.06 2.11
C ILE A 39 6.60 3.14 0.59
N TYR A 40 5.64 2.55 -0.14
CA TYR A 40 5.67 2.53 -1.60
C TYR A 40 4.86 3.66 -2.20
N ARG A 41 3.72 4.02 -1.59
CA ARG A 41 2.84 5.05 -2.15
C ARG A 41 1.94 5.71 -1.13
N ILE A 42 1.63 6.97 -1.37
CA ILE A 42 0.61 7.73 -0.66
C ILE A 42 -0.42 8.21 -1.69
N ILE A 43 -1.66 7.77 -1.55
CA ILE A 43 -2.74 8.06 -2.50
C ILE A 43 -3.82 8.87 -1.79
N TYR A 44 -4.35 9.91 -2.42
CA TYR A 44 -5.55 10.58 -1.92
C TYR A 44 -6.75 9.65 -2.07
N GLY A 45 -7.36 9.26 -0.95
CA GLY A 45 -8.38 8.21 -0.85
C GLY A 45 -9.71 8.52 -1.56
N LYS A 46 -9.94 9.78 -1.96
CA LYS A 46 -11.10 10.14 -2.80
C LYS A 46 -10.86 9.98 -4.31
N ARG A 47 -9.65 9.57 -4.74
CA ARG A 47 -9.35 9.20 -6.13
C ARG A 47 -9.72 7.74 -6.40
N ASN A 48 -9.79 7.38 -7.68
CA ASN A 48 -9.87 5.97 -8.07
C ASN A 48 -8.53 5.27 -7.73
N ILE A 49 -8.53 4.52 -6.62
CA ILE A 49 -7.35 3.87 -6.07
C ILE A 49 -6.78 2.83 -7.05
N GLU A 50 -7.62 2.08 -7.75
CA GLU A 50 -7.18 1.04 -8.68
C GLU A 50 -6.39 1.62 -9.86
N ASN A 51 -6.88 2.71 -10.45
CA ASN A 51 -6.18 3.40 -11.53
C ASN A 51 -4.86 3.99 -11.03
N GLN A 52 -4.88 4.59 -9.84
CA GLN A 52 -3.66 5.13 -9.23
C GLN A 52 -2.65 4.03 -8.95
N LEU A 53 -3.05 2.84 -8.49
CA LEU A 53 -2.12 1.73 -8.25
C LEU A 53 -1.53 1.13 -9.55
N LYS A 54 -2.22 1.25 -10.69
CA LYS A 54 -1.72 0.79 -12.01
C LYS A 54 -0.65 1.71 -12.59
N GLU A 55 -0.63 2.98 -12.21
CA GLU A 55 0.36 3.94 -12.69
C GLU A 55 1.73 3.64 -12.03
N ASN A 56 2.62 2.96 -12.76
CA ASN A 56 4.08 2.84 -12.50
C ASN A 56 4.47 2.72 -11.02
N ILE A 57 4.08 1.64 -10.35
CA ILE A 57 4.72 1.29 -9.07
C ILE A 57 5.92 0.41 -9.36
N ASN A 58 7.12 0.99 -9.31
CA ASN A 58 8.35 0.22 -9.31
C ASN A 58 8.63 -0.21 -7.88
N PHE A 59 8.50 -1.52 -7.62
CA PHE A 59 9.00 -2.16 -6.42
C PHE A 59 10.45 -2.51 -6.70
N GLU A 60 11.36 -1.57 -6.46
CA GLU A 60 12.79 -1.86 -6.44
C GLU A 60 13.19 -2.50 -5.11
#